data_AF-A0A382IA08-F1
#
_entry.id   AF-A0A382IA08-F1
#
_cell.length_a   1.000
_cell.length_b   1.000
_cell.length_c   1.000
_cell.angle_alpha   90.00
_cell.angle_beta   90.00
_cell.angle_gamma   90.00
#
_symmetry.space_group_name_H-M   'P 1'
#
loop_
_entity.id
_entity.type
_entity.pdbx_description
1 polymer ?
#
loop_
_entity_poly.entity_id
_entity_poly.type
_entity_poly.pdbx_seq_one_letter_code
_entity_poly.pdbx_strand_id
1 'polypeptide(L)'
;MNNSENIVGSEAYSFGLAPRITGFAILTNLGNLYKLENKNTQTIGKLIEYVTKVDNKNDFISLSRTAYADDIKQYFTAVTKTGEVYISSDLKKWENIGNALIDND
;
A
#
# COMPACT_ATOMS: atom_id res chain seq x y z
N MET A 1 -16.86 2.38 -19.24
CA MET A 1 -15.81 3.42 -19.28
C MET A 1 -14.51 2.74 -18.92
N ASN A 2 -13.47 2.85 -19.75
CA ASN A 2 -12.12 2.47 -19.33
C ASN A 2 -11.70 3.47 -18.26
N ASN A 3 -11.73 3.09 -16.98
CA ASN A 3 -11.03 3.86 -15.96
C ASN A 3 -9.55 3.79 -16.31
N SER A 4 -9.00 4.87 -16.86
CA SER A 4 -7.56 5.02 -17.02
C SER A 4 -6.90 4.79 -15.67
N GLU A 5 -5.83 3.99 -15.66
CA GLU A 5 -5.07 3.78 -14.45
C GLU A 5 -4.41 5.08 -13.99
N ASN A 6 -4.58 5.45 -12.73
CA ASN A 6 -3.97 6.63 -12.12
C ASN A 6 -3.49 6.31 -10.70
N ILE A 7 -2.47 7.03 -10.25
CA ILE A 7 -1.94 6.91 -8.88
C ILE A 7 -2.94 7.52 -7.90
N VAL A 8 -3.18 6.84 -6.78
CA VAL A 8 -4.11 7.26 -5.71
C VAL A 8 -3.44 7.34 -4.33
N GLY A 9 -2.22 6.85 -4.19
CA GLY A 9 -1.45 7.00 -2.95
C GLY A 9 0.00 6.58 -3.10
N SER A 10 0.86 7.12 -2.24
CA SER A 10 2.25 6.71 -2.10
C SER A 10 2.66 6.80 -0.64
N GLU A 11 3.28 5.75 -0.11
CA GLU A 11 3.64 5.65 1.30
C GLU A 11 5.07 5.12 1.47
N ALA A 12 5.86 5.82 2.30
CA ALA A 12 7.21 5.39 2.64
C ALA A 12 7.18 4.21 3.62
N TYR A 13 8.01 3.19 3.44
CA TYR A 13 8.08 2.02 4.32
C TYR A 13 9.49 1.70 4.77
N SER A 14 9.59 0.84 5.79
CA SER A 14 10.87 0.36 6.33
C SER A 14 10.77 -1.05 6.93
N PHE A 15 11.07 -2.09 6.19
CA PHE A 15 11.02 -3.48 6.66
C PHE A 15 12.33 -3.98 7.25
N GLY A 16 12.21 -4.90 8.21
CA GLY A 16 13.33 -5.68 8.75
C GLY A 16 14.15 -4.98 9.83
N LEU A 17 15.08 -5.75 10.39
CA LEU A 17 16.12 -5.28 11.29
C LEU A 17 17.29 -4.67 10.49
N ALA A 18 18.24 -4.01 11.17
CA ALA A 18 19.33 -3.31 10.50
C ALA A 18 20.23 -4.26 9.66
N PRO A 19 20.60 -3.90 8.40
CA PRO A 19 20.13 -2.74 7.65
C PRO A 19 18.71 -2.95 7.12
N ARG A 20 17.84 -1.94 7.36
CA ARG A 20 16.43 -2.01 6.97
C ARG A 20 16.25 -1.85 5.46
N ILE A 21 15.28 -2.56 4.90
CA ILE A 21 14.81 -2.33 3.53
C ILE A 21 13.84 -1.15 3.56
N THR A 22 14.17 -0.06 2.88
CA THR A 22 13.37 1.17 2.89
C THR A 22 12.99 1.53 1.47
N GLY A 23 11.85 2.20 1.30
CA GLY A 23 11.36 2.58 -0.02
C GLY A 23 9.99 3.22 0.04
N PHE A 24 9.35 3.30 -1.13
CA PHE A 24 7.99 3.79 -1.29
C PHE A 24 7.12 2.72 -1.92
N ALA A 25 5.90 2.56 -1.41
CA ALA A 25 4.82 1.80 -2.04
C ALA A 25 3.91 2.78 -2.77
N ILE A 26 3.49 2.46 -3.99
CA ILE A 26 2.68 3.33 -4.86
C ILE A 26 1.46 2.54 -5.32
N LEU A 27 0.26 3.04 -5.01
CA LEU A 27 -1.00 2.38 -5.35
C LEU A 27 -1.72 3.13 -6.47
N THR A 28 -2.31 2.37 -7.40
CA THR A 28 -3.21 2.90 -8.43
C THR A 28 -4.68 2.66 -8.09
N ASN A 29 -5.58 3.41 -8.72
CA ASN A 29 -7.03 3.22 -8.60
C ASN A 29 -7.49 1.81 -9.00
N LEU A 30 -6.73 1.12 -9.86
CA LEU A 30 -7.00 -0.24 -10.30
C LEU A 30 -6.46 -1.32 -9.35
N GLY A 31 -5.93 -0.91 -8.18
CA GLY A 31 -5.42 -1.83 -7.16
C GLY A 31 -4.02 -2.35 -7.44
N ASN A 32 -3.34 -1.90 -8.50
CA ASN A 32 -1.96 -2.30 -8.76
C ASN A 32 -1.02 -1.58 -7.81
N LEU A 33 -0.16 -2.35 -7.16
CA LEU A 33 0.82 -1.84 -6.21
C LEU A 33 2.23 -1.98 -6.79
N TYR A 34 2.96 -0.88 -6.77
CA TYR A 34 4.34 -0.80 -7.18
C TYR A 34 5.23 -0.42 -6.00
N LYS A 35 6.54 -0.66 -6.12
CA LYS A 35 7.53 -0.21 -5.15
C LYS A 35 8.71 0.46 -5.82
N LEU A 36 9.30 1.41 -5.10
CA LEU A 36 10.61 1.99 -5.37
C LEU A 36 11.47 1.81 -4.12
N GLU A 37 12.40 0.84 -4.16
CA GLU A 37 13.30 0.57 -3.04
C GLU A 37 14.54 1.47 -3.08
N ASN A 38 15.03 1.85 -1.90
CA ASN A 38 16.28 2.55 -1.75
C ASN A 38 17.46 1.61 -2.02
N LYS A 39 18.50 2.11 -2.68
CA LYS A 39 19.75 1.36 -2.89
C LYS A 39 20.48 1.13 -1.56
N ASN A 40 20.40 2.09 -0.66
CA ASN A 40 20.94 2.06 0.70
C ASN A 40 20.23 3.12 1.56
N THR A 41 20.58 3.26 2.83
CA THR A 41 19.93 4.21 3.76
C THR A 41 20.03 5.68 3.38
N GLN A 42 20.89 6.05 2.42
CA GLN A 42 21.16 7.43 2.00
C GLN A 42 20.82 7.69 0.52
N THR A 43 20.44 6.67 -0.25
CA THR A 43 20.27 6.79 -1.71
C THR A 43 19.02 6.07 -2.21
N ILE A 44 18.13 6.82 -2.87
CA ILE A 44 16.93 6.28 -3.53
C ILE A 44 17.34 5.42 -4.73
N GLY A 45 16.64 4.29 -4.94
CA GLY A 45 16.81 3.48 -6.15
C GLY A 45 16.28 4.18 -7.40
N LYS A 46 16.30 3.46 -8.53
CA LYS A 46 15.82 3.98 -9.82
C LYS A 46 14.83 3.04 -10.53
N LEU A 47 14.52 1.91 -9.92
CA LEU A 47 13.66 0.90 -10.48
C LEU A 47 12.30 0.93 -9.78
N ILE A 48 11.24 1.07 -10.57
CA ILE A 48 9.86 0.90 -10.11
C ILE A 48 9.44 -0.52 -10.48
N GLU A 49 9.10 -1.32 -9.48
CA GLU A 49 8.75 -2.73 -9.65
C GLU A 49 7.28 -2.96 -9.28
N TYR A 50 6.56 -3.74 -10.08
CA TYR A 50 5.24 -4.24 -9.69
C TYR A 50 5.40 -5.23 -8.53
N VAL A 51 4.53 -5.12 -7.53
CA VAL A 51 4.54 -5.97 -6.32
C VAL A 51 3.39 -6.97 -6.38
N THR A 52 2.16 -6.45 -6.44
CA THR A 52 0.94 -7.25 -6.35
C THR A 52 -0.25 -6.41 -6.80
N LYS A 53 -1.42 -7.05 -6.87
CA LYS A 53 -2.70 -6.38 -6.98
C LYS A 53 -3.46 -6.57 -5.67
N VAL A 54 -3.88 -5.48 -5.04
CA VAL A 54 -4.55 -5.49 -3.73
C VAL A 54 -5.85 -6.30 -3.79
N ASP A 55 -6.67 -6.02 -4.81
CA ASP A 55 -7.91 -6.75 -5.12
C ASP A 55 -8.32 -6.45 -6.58
N ASN A 56 -9.36 -7.09 -7.10
CA ASN A 56 -9.92 -6.83 -8.43
C ASN A 56 -10.78 -5.56 -8.52
N LYS A 57 -10.97 -4.82 -7.41
CA LYS A 57 -11.60 -3.49 -7.40
C LYS A 57 -10.86 -2.49 -8.28
N ASN A 58 -11.60 -1.50 -8.77
CA ASN A 58 -11.12 -0.52 -9.76
C ASN A 58 -11.38 0.94 -9.35
N ASP A 59 -11.62 1.14 -8.06
CA ASP A 59 -12.01 2.39 -7.43
C ASP A 59 -11.26 2.63 -6.11
N PHE A 60 -10.01 2.14 -5.99
CA PHE A 60 -9.15 2.51 -4.87
C PHE A 60 -8.92 4.03 -4.86
N ILE A 61 -8.90 4.62 -3.66
CA ILE A 61 -8.76 6.08 -3.49
C ILE A 61 -7.65 6.48 -2.52
N SER A 62 -7.11 5.54 -1.73
CA SER A 62 -6.04 5.85 -0.78
C SER A 62 -5.14 4.65 -0.50
N LEU A 63 -3.90 4.97 -0.14
CA LEU A 63 -2.94 4.10 0.52
C LEU A 63 -2.45 4.87 1.76
N SER A 64 -2.37 4.19 2.90
CA SER A 64 -1.89 4.77 4.14
C SER A 64 -1.04 3.76 4.91
N ARG A 65 -0.22 4.25 5.84
CA ARG A 65 0.66 3.40 6.65
C ARG A 65 0.59 3.78 8.12
N THR A 66 0.55 2.77 8.98
CA THR A 66 0.78 2.89 10.42
C THR A 66 1.99 2.05 10.83
N ALA A 67 2.82 2.56 11.73
CA ALA A 67 3.99 1.85 12.24
C ALA A 67 4.00 1.88 13.77
N TYR A 68 4.31 0.73 14.38
CA TYR A 68 4.50 0.61 15.82
C TYR A 68 5.98 0.79 16.16
N ALA A 69 6.27 1.71 17.10
CA ALA A 69 7.64 2.11 17.44
C ALA A 69 8.48 0.97 18.04
N ASP A 70 7.85 0.06 18.78
CA ASP A 70 8.55 -0.96 19.56
C ASP A 70 8.84 -2.25 18.77
N ASP A 71 8.06 -2.54 17.72
CA ASP A 71 7.97 -3.89 17.17
C ASP A 71 8.42 -4.04 15.69
N ILE A 72 8.86 -2.95 15.03
CA ILE A 72 9.24 -2.93 13.58
C ILE A 72 8.08 -3.29 12.64
N LYS A 73 6.91 -3.64 13.18
CA LYS A 73 5.71 -3.95 12.43
C LYS A 73 5.10 -2.69 11.86
N GLN A 74 4.79 -2.76 10.57
CA GLN A 74 4.09 -1.72 9.85
C GLN A 74 2.89 -2.38 9.18
N TYR A 75 1.80 -1.63 9.13
CA TYR A 75 0.59 -2.04 8.44
C TYR A 75 0.26 -0.97 7.42
N PHE A 76 -0.18 -1.44 6.27
CA PHE A 76 -0.66 -0.63 5.18
C PHE A 76 -2.16 -0.82 5.08
N THR A 77 -2.85 0.26 4.76
CA THR A 77 -4.29 0.26 4.55
C THR A 77 -4.57 0.84 3.17
N ALA A 78 -5.38 0.15 2.39
CA ALA A 78 -5.90 0.65 1.12
C ALA A 78 -7.43 0.69 1.21
N VAL A 79 -8.03 1.77 0.68
CA VAL A 79 -9.49 1.98 0.78
C VAL A 79 -10.07 2.25 -0.61
N THR A 80 -11.23 1.66 -0.88
CA THR A 80 -12.01 1.93 -2.11
C THR A 80 -12.99 3.08 -1.90
N LYS A 81 -13.45 3.67 -3.00
CA LYS A 81 -14.51 4.68 -2.98
C LYS A 81 -15.82 4.15 -2.38
N THR A 82 -16.09 2.85 -2.54
CA THR A 82 -17.23 2.15 -1.91
C THR A 82 -17.05 1.84 -0.43
N GLY A 83 -15.92 2.20 0.18
CA GLY A 83 -15.67 2.05 1.61
C GLY A 83 -15.01 0.74 2.00
N GLU A 84 -14.68 -0.15 1.07
CA GLU A 84 -13.98 -1.40 1.39
C GLU A 84 -12.55 -1.11 1.85
N VAL A 85 -12.14 -1.74 2.95
CA VAL A 85 -10.86 -1.52 3.61
C VAL A 85 -10.02 -2.79 3.52
N TYR A 86 -8.79 -2.64 3.04
CA TYR A 86 -7.82 -3.71 2.91
C TYR A 86 -6.60 -3.43 3.76
N ILE A 87 -6.04 -4.46 4.40
CA ILE A 87 -4.83 -4.35 5.20
C ILE A 87 -3.72 -5.28 4.69
N SER A 88 -2.47 -4.85 4.88
CA SER A 88 -1.29 -5.68 4.61
C SER A 88 -0.16 -5.34 5.58
N SER A 89 0.59 -6.35 6.04
CA SER A 89 1.81 -6.15 6.82
C SER A 89 3.10 -6.28 5.97
N ASP A 90 3.00 -6.69 4.71
CA ASP A 90 4.16 -7.03 3.87
C ASP A 90 4.08 -6.47 2.43
N LEU A 91 3.03 -5.68 2.12
CA LEU A 91 2.67 -5.14 0.80
C LEU A 91 2.32 -6.19 -0.26
N LYS A 92 2.47 -7.49 0.03
CA LYS A 92 2.31 -8.58 -0.94
C LYS A 92 0.96 -9.27 -0.78
N LYS A 93 0.56 -9.52 0.46
CA LYS A 93 -0.70 -10.16 0.82
C LYS A 93 -1.62 -9.13 1.42
N TRP A 94 -2.83 -9.06 0.89
CA TRP A 94 -3.86 -8.11 1.32
C TRP A 94 -5.10 -8.87 1.76
N GLU A 95 -5.69 -8.41 2.85
CA GLU A 95 -6.92 -8.95 3.43
C GLU A 95 -7.98 -7.85 3.43
N ASN A 96 -9.16 -8.12 2.87
CA ASN A 96 -10.33 -7.25 3.03
C ASN A 96 -10.90 -7.45 4.45
N ILE A 97 -10.95 -6.39 5.23
CA ILE A 97 -11.40 -6.44 6.64
C ILE A 97 -12.80 -5.87 6.85
N GLY A 98 -13.50 -5.49 5.78
CA GLY A 98 -14.86 -4.98 5.81
C GLY A 98 -15.02 -3.65 5.10
N ASN A 99 -16.12 -2.97 5.42
CA ASN A 99 -16.53 -1.74 4.77
C ASN A 99 -16.78 -0.64 5.82
N ALA A 100 -16.10 0.50 5.67
CA ALA A 100 -16.15 1.64 6.57
C ALA A 100 -17.35 2.57 6.34
N LEU A 101 -18.15 2.34 5.30
CA LEU A 101 -19.37 3.09 4.98
C LEU A 101 -20.65 2.32 5.33
N ILE A 102 -20.54 1.13 5.96
CA ILE A 102 -21.70 0.46 6.53
C ILE A 102 -21.99 1.13 7.88
N ASP A 103 -22.96 2.05 7.86
CA ASP A 103 -23.74 2.40 9.05
C ASP A 103 -24.52 1.14 9.47
N ASN A 104 -24.32 0.69 10.71
CA ASN A 104 -25.33 -0.15 11.34
C ASN A 104 -26.47 0.78 11.76
N ASP A 105 -27.63 0.65 11.12
CA ASP A 105 -28.90 1.15 11.66
C ASP A 105 -29.19 0.54 13.05
#